data_AF-A0A1F8LMB5-F1
#
_entry.id   AF-A0A1F8LMB5-F1
#
_cell.length_a   1.000
_cell.length_b   1.000
_cell.length_c   1.000
_cell.angle_alpha   90.00
_cell.angle_beta   90.00
_cell.angle_gamma   90.00
#
_symmetry.space_group_name_H-M   'P 1'
#
loop_
_entity.id
_entity.type
_entity.pdbx_description
1 polymer ?
#
loop_
_entity_poly.entity_id
_entity_poly.type
_entity_poly.pdbx_seq_one_letter_code
_entity_poly.pdbx_strand_id
1 'polypeptide(L)'
;MPQLACRTCGRRVYTTVPLEALFAEERRCPRCGARLDPERRGTERRQANRRQNPPGDPGPPPGVPERRKRERRKGPRRRPPDY
;
A
#
# COMPACT_ATOMS: atom_id res chain seq x y z
N MET A 1 -8.81 1.90 16.36
CA MET A 1 -7.62 1.70 17.22
C MET A 1 -6.38 2.13 16.44
N PRO A 2 -5.56 3.05 16.97
CA PRO A 2 -4.32 3.47 16.32
C PRO A 2 -3.36 2.30 16.19
N GLN A 3 -2.63 2.28 15.07
CA GLN A 3 -1.69 1.23 14.74
C GLN A 3 -0.34 1.86 14.41
N LEU A 4 0.70 1.33 15.04
CA LEU A 4 2.08 1.75 14.83
C LEU A 4 2.84 0.67 14.08
N ALA A 5 3.79 1.09 13.25
CA ALA A 5 4.61 0.21 12.46
C ALA A 5 6.10 0.52 12.66
N CYS A 6 6.88 -0.54 12.85
CA CYS A 6 8.32 -0.46 12.79
C CYS A 6 8.78 -0.64 11.34
N ARG A 7 9.45 0.35 10.77
CA ARG A 7 9.99 0.28 9.40
C ARG A 7 11.25 -0.58 9.28
N THR A 8 11.94 -0.83 10.39
CA THR A 8 13.16 -1.63 10.42
C THR A 8 12.86 -3.14 10.42
N CYS A 9 11.92 -3.60 11.26
CA CYS A 9 11.61 -5.03 11.38
C CYS A 9 10.20 -5.43 10.90
N GLY A 10 9.40 -4.48 10.44
CA GLY A 10 8.05 -4.71 9.90
C GLY A 10 6.97 -5.03 10.94
N ARG A 11 7.29 -4.98 12.24
CA ARG A 11 6.33 -5.27 13.32
C ARG A 11 5.23 -4.22 13.36
N ARG A 12 3.99 -4.68 13.54
CA ARG A 12 2.84 -3.82 13.85
C ARG A 12 2.51 -3.91 15.34
N VAL A 13 2.29 -2.77 15.96
CA VAL A 13 1.93 -2.63 17.37
C VAL A 13 0.57 -1.97 17.44
N TYR A 14 -0.36 -2.62 18.13
CA TYR A 14 -1.68 -2.09 18.40
C TYR A 14 -1.63 -1.35 19.73
N THR A 15 -2.16 -0.14 19.74
CA THR A 15 -2.20 0.70 20.93
C THR A 15 -3.57 1.37 21.00
N THR A 16 -4.01 1.72 22.20
CA THR A 16 -5.22 2.51 22.43
C THR A 16 -4.95 4.02 22.38
N VAL A 17 -3.67 4.41 22.47
CA VAL A 17 -3.18 5.79 22.60
C VAL A 17 -2.53 6.23 21.27
N PRO A 18 -2.76 7.46 20.80
CA PRO A 18 -2.13 7.98 19.58
C PRO A 18 -0.62 8.19 19.77
N LEU A 19 0.15 8.20 18.67
CA LEU A 19 1.63 8.27 18.71
C LEU A 19 2.11 9.52 19.49
N GLU A 20 1.41 10.64 19.33
CA GLU A 20 1.72 11.94 19.90
C GLU A 20 1.66 11.92 21.43
N ALA A 21 0.83 11.05 22.01
CA ALA A 21 0.65 10.90 23.46
C ALA A 21 1.56 9.83 24.09
N LEU A 22 2.32 9.07 23.29
CA LEU A 22 3.30 8.10 23.79
C LEU A 22 4.61 8.76 24.23
N PHE A 23 5.20 8.25 25.31
CA PHE A 23 6.54 8.62 25.77
C PHE A 23 7.64 8.10 24.84
N ALA A 24 8.87 8.57 25.03
CA ALA A 24 10.00 8.21 24.17
C ALA A 24 10.33 6.70 24.21
N GLU A 25 10.22 6.03 25.36
CA GLU A 25 10.40 4.57 25.43
C GLU A 25 9.30 3.81 24.70
N GLU A 26 8.04 4.25 24.86
CA GLU A 26 6.87 3.61 24.25
C GLU A 26 6.83 3.75 22.72
N ARG A 27 7.55 4.75 22.18
CA ARG A 27 7.77 4.93 20.74
C ARG A 27 8.86 4.03 20.17
N ARG A 28 9.43 3.11 20.94
CA ARG A 28 10.43 2.14 20.46
C ARG A 28 9.81 0.79 20.17
N CYS A 29 10.33 0.14 19.15
CA CYS A 29 9.94 -1.20 18.79
C CYS A 29 10.44 -2.20 19.85
N PRO A 30 9.58 -3.04 20.44
CA PRO A 30 9.99 -4.00 21.46
C PRO A 30 10.93 -5.10 20.92
N ARG A 31 11.04 -5.24 19.60
CA ARG A 31 11.90 -6.25 18.96
C ARG A 31 13.30 -5.75 18.62
N CYS A 32 13.41 -4.52 18.14
CA CYS A 32 14.67 -4.01 17.56
C CYS A 32 15.06 -2.62 18.07
N GLY A 33 14.31 -2.03 19.00
CA GLY A 33 14.59 -0.72 19.57
C GLY A 33 14.36 0.48 18.64
N ALA A 34 14.17 0.24 17.33
CA ALA A 34 13.94 1.29 16.35
C ALA A 34 12.65 2.07 16.63
N ARG A 35 12.60 3.33 16.19
CA ARG A 35 11.43 4.19 16.36
C ARG A 35 10.22 3.64 15.60
N LEU A 36 9.06 3.70 16.25
CA LEU A 36 7.76 3.37 15.66
C LEU A 36 7.20 4.59 14.91
N ASP A 37 6.58 4.33 13.77
CA ASP A 37 5.88 5.33 12.96
C ASP A 37 4.37 5.03 12.94
N PRO A 38 3.52 6.04 12.66
CA PRO A 38 2.11 5.81 12.37
C PRO A 38 1.95 4.87 11.15
N GLU A 39 1.11 3.84 11.29
CA GLU A 39 0.82 2.93 10.17
C GLU A 39 -0.05 3.64 9.13
N ARG A 40 0.53 3.95 7.97
CA ARG A 40 -0.14 4.73 6.92
C ARG A 40 -1.20 3.95 6.15
N ARG A 41 -1.16 2.62 6.20
CA ARG A 41 -2.02 1.74 5.37
C ARG A 41 -3.28 1.25 6.08
N GLY A 42 -3.49 1.61 7.35
CA GLY A 42 -4.62 1.11 8.14
C GLY A 42 -5.97 1.75 7.78
N THR A 43 -5.96 3.02 7.36
CA THR A 43 -7.19 3.79 7.10
C THR A 43 -7.61 3.78 5.63
N GLU A 44 -6.66 3.67 4.70
CA GLU A 44 -6.96 3.55 3.28
C GLU A 44 -7.14 2.08 2.89
N ARG A 45 -8.32 1.51 3.17
CA ARG A 45 -8.87 0.55 2.21
C ARG A 45 -8.91 1.32 0.90
N ARG A 46 -8.05 0.96 -0.06
CA ARG A 46 -8.14 1.47 -1.43
C ARG A 46 -9.58 1.30 -1.86
N GLN A 47 -10.37 2.37 -1.81
CA GLN A 47 -11.72 2.33 -2.32
C GLN A 47 -11.53 2.13 -3.82
N ALA A 48 -11.85 0.94 -4.30
CA ALA A 48 -11.98 0.71 -5.71
C ALA A 48 -13.25 1.45 -6.15
N ASN A 49 -13.15 2.78 -6.26
CA ASN A 49 -14.15 3.61 -6.93
C ASN A 49 -14.08 3.25 -8.42
N ARG A 50 -14.71 2.11 -8.75
CA ARG A 50 -14.90 1.70 -10.13
C ARG A 50 -15.92 2.67 -10.70
N ARG A 51 -15.48 3.50 -11.65
CA ARG A 51 -16.39 4.35 -12.42
C ARG A 51 -17.49 3.46 -12.98
N GLN A 52 -18.75 3.74 -12.63
CA GLN A 52 -19.87 3.11 -13.31
C GLN A 52 -20.03 3.78 -14.67
N ASN A 53 -20.22 2.96 -15.69
CA ASN A 53 -20.49 3.46 -17.01
C ASN A 53 -21.92 4.05 -17.06
N PRO A 54 -22.16 5.13 -17.81
CA PRO A 54 -23.50 5.67 -17.99
C PRO A 54 -24.40 4.63 -18.69
N PRO A 55 -25.73 4.66 -18.46
CA PRO A 55 -26.65 3.66 -19.01
C PRO A 55 -26.69 3.63 -20.55
N GLY A 56 -26.35 4.74 -21.21
CA GLY A 56 -26.28 4.85 -22.67
C GLY A 56 -24.96 4.34 -23.30
N ASP A 57 -23.96 4.02 -22.49
CA ASP A 57 -22.69 3.43 -22.95
C ASP A 57 -22.17 2.47 -21.87
N PRO A 58 -22.79 1.27 -21.70
CA PRO A 58 -22.55 0.37 -20.57
C PRO A 58 -21.13 -0.24 -20.54
N GLY A 59 -20.25 0.11 -21.48
CA GLY A 59 -18.96 -0.54 -21.68
C GLY A 59 -19.12 -1.98 -22.18
N PRO A 60 -17.99 -2.68 -22.38
CA PRO A 60 -18.01 -4.00 -22.98
C PRO A 60 -18.75 -5.02 -22.09
N PRO A 61 -19.55 -5.92 -22.69
CA PRO A 61 -20.31 -6.90 -21.93
C PRO A 61 -19.38 -7.83 -21.13
N PRO A 62 -19.83 -8.32 -19.98
CA PRO A 62 -19.06 -9.25 -19.16
C PRO A 62 -18.71 -10.51 -19.98
N GLY A 63 -17.45 -10.92 -19.95
CA GLY A 63 -16.96 -12.08 -20.69
C GLY A 63 -16.21 -11.76 -21.99
N VAL A 64 -16.20 -10.49 -22.43
CA VAL A 64 -15.29 -10.06 -23.51
C VAL A 64 -13.89 -9.84 -22.91
N PRO A 65 -12.89 -10.68 -23.24
CA PRO A 65 -11.54 -10.44 -22.75
C PRO A 65 -11.04 -9.12 -23.34
N GLU A 66 -10.72 -8.17 -22.48
CA GLU A 66 -9.98 -6.97 -22.84
C GLU A 66 -8.72 -7.43 -23.58
N ARG A 67 -8.65 -7.19 -24.89
CA ARG A 67 -7.56 -7.67 -25.76
C ARG A 67 -6.31 -6.89 -25.38
N ARG A 68 -5.67 -7.26 -24.27
CA ARG A 68 -4.33 -6.84 -23.91
C ARG A 68 -3.42 -7.40 -24.98
N LYS A 69 -3.24 -6.66 -26.07
CA LYS A 69 -2.16 -6.91 -27.03
C LYS A 69 -0.89 -6.93 -26.19
N ARG A 70 -0.34 -8.12 -25.99
CA ARG A 70 0.92 -8.41 -25.28
C ARG A 70 2.14 -7.69 -25.89
N GLU A 71 1.94 -6.82 -26.88
CA GLU A 71 2.98 -6.27 -27.74
C GLU A 71 3.77 -5.10 -27.12
N ARG A 72 3.28 -4.44 -26.05
CA ARG A 72 3.95 -3.24 -25.49
C ARG A 72 4.80 -3.47 -24.25
N ARG A 73 5.30 -4.69 -24.03
CA ARG A 73 6.38 -4.95 -23.05
C ARG A 73 7.43 -5.90 -23.62
N LYS A 74 8.08 -5.49 -24.71
CA LYS A 74 9.41 -6.00 -25.07
C LYS A 74 10.45 -4.96 -24.66
N GLY A 75 11.36 -5.35 -23.78
CA GLY A 75 12.51 -4.52 -23.40
C GLY A 75 12.80 -4.54 -21.89
N PRO A 76 14.07 -4.67 -21.47
CA PRO A 76 14.44 -4.57 -20.06
C PRO A 76 14.16 -3.15 -19.55
N ARG A 77 13.61 -3.02 -18.33
CA ARG A 77 13.32 -1.72 -17.69
C ARG A 77 14.58 -0.95 -17.26
N ARG A 78 15.76 -1.56 -17.37
CA ARG A 78 17.03 -1.03 -16.91
C ARG A 78 18.12 -1.42 -17.90
N ARG A 79 18.95 -0.43 -18.27
CA ARG A 79 20.21 -0.66 -18.96
C ARG A 79 21.12 -1.46 -18.01
N PRO A 80 21.75 -2.57 -18.45
CA PRO A 80 22.80 -3.20 -17.64
C PRO A 80 23.95 -2.20 -17.46
N PRO A 81 24.62 -2.18 -16.30
CA PRO A 81 25.83 -1.37 -16.14
C PRO A 81 26.90 -1.90 -17.09
N ASP A 82 27.50 -1.00 -17.87
CA ASP A 82 28.70 -1.29 -18.66
C ASP A 82 29.82 -1.62 -17.66
N TYR A 83 30.33 -2.85 -17.70
CA TYR A 83 31.57 -3.26 -17.01
C TYR A 83 32.73 -3.19 -17.99
#